data_AF-A0A1W9U5T6-F1
#
_entry.id   AF-A0A1W9U5T6-F1
#
_cell.length_a   1.000
_cell.length_b   1.000
_cell.length_c   1.000
_cell.angle_alpha   90.00
_cell.angle_beta   90.00
_cell.angle_gamma   90.00
#
_symmetry.space_group_name_H-M   'P 1'
#
loop_
_entity.id
_entity.type
_entity.pdbx_description
1 polymer ?
#
loop_
_entity_poly.entity_id
_entity_poly.type
_entity_poly.pdbx_seq_one_letter_code
_entity_poly.pdbx_strand_id
1 'polypeptide(L)'
;GRRIFASSSAISAYDSLEQVITTDFKVFSANSCEFGIGQVEVVNFHEFHSLKEQLTKELCRLKEQRGLSFVGLLVTDIVAGTSELLLCGDRNLSRIIGYPQLDNDLYELRGVLSRKKQLIPHLLRVLSSA
;
A
#
# COMPACT_ATOMS: atom_id res chain seq x y z
N GLY A 1 20.81 -14.07 -17.30
CA GLY A 1 21.49 -12.98 -16.60
C GLY A 1 20.85 -12.76 -15.26
N ARG A 2 21.38 -13.38 -14.20
CA ARG A 2 20.97 -13.19 -12.81
C ARG A 2 21.57 -11.87 -12.33
N ARG A 3 20.82 -10.77 -12.45
CA ARG A 3 21.22 -9.49 -11.89
C ARG A 3 20.36 -9.22 -10.65
N ILE A 4 21.02 -9.29 -9.50
CA ILE A 4 20.81 -8.44 -8.32
C ILE A 4 19.47 -8.67 -7.57
N PHE A 5 19.41 -9.69 -6.73
CA PHE A 5 18.38 -9.84 -5.68
C PHE A 5 19.01 -10.14 -4.30
N ALA A 6 20.19 -9.58 -4.04
CA ALA A 6 20.95 -9.85 -2.82
C ALA A 6 21.48 -8.56 -2.16
N SER A 7 20.67 -7.50 -2.18
CA SER A 7 20.90 -6.34 -1.34
C SER A 7 19.56 -5.85 -0.83
N SER A 8 19.18 -6.35 0.36
CA SER A 8 18.37 -5.61 1.34
C SER A 8 17.20 -4.84 0.73
N SER A 9 16.07 -5.48 0.42
CA SER A 9 14.81 -4.76 0.23
C SER A 9 14.35 -4.26 1.60
N ALA A 10 15.01 -3.18 2.01
CA ALA A 10 14.81 -2.47 3.24
C ALA A 10 14.31 -1.09 2.84
N ILE A 11 13.23 -0.65 3.45
CA ILE A 11 12.66 0.69 3.30
C ILE A 11 13.75 1.77 3.48
N SER A 12 14.80 1.48 4.25
CA SER A 12 16.04 2.28 4.39
C SER A 12 16.91 2.45 3.14
N ALA A 13 16.65 1.71 2.05
CA ALA A 13 17.35 1.90 0.78
C ALA A 13 16.87 3.15 0.00
N TYR A 14 15.75 3.74 0.43
CA TYR A 14 15.20 4.98 -0.12
C TYR A 14 15.70 6.19 0.68
N ASP A 15 15.89 7.33 0.02
CA ASP A 15 16.37 8.55 0.68
C ASP A 15 15.34 9.15 1.65
N SER A 16 14.05 8.81 1.47
CA SER A 16 12.95 9.27 2.32
C SER A 16 11.75 8.33 2.28
N LEU A 17 10.90 8.41 3.30
CA LEU A 17 9.63 7.67 3.35
C LEU A 17 8.65 8.12 2.26
N GLU A 18 8.73 9.38 1.84
CA GLU A 18 7.97 9.86 0.69
C GLU A 18 8.40 9.13 -0.59
N GLN A 19 9.71 8.89 -0.80
CA GLN A 19 10.18 8.10 -1.94
C GLN A 19 9.66 6.66 -1.87
N VAL A 20 9.69 6.03 -0.69
CA VAL A 20 9.15 4.66 -0.48
C VAL A 20 7.70 4.57 -0.99
N ILE A 21 6.87 5.58 -0.69
CA ILE A 21 5.48 5.62 -1.12
C ILE A 21 5.38 5.94 -2.62
N THR A 22 6.16 6.90 -3.10
CA THR A 22 5.96 7.54 -4.42
C THR A 22 6.66 6.84 -5.59
N THR A 23 7.72 6.06 -5.36
CA THR A 23 8.51 5.40 -6.42
C THR A 23 7.65 4.50 -7.30
N ASP A 24 6.76 3.69 -6.72
CA ASP A 24 5.73 2.97 -7.47
C ASP A 24 4.33 3.38 -7.01
N PHE A 25 4.01 4.67 -7.10
CA PHE A 25 2.67 5.19 -6.83
C PHE A 25 1.86 5.40 -8.10
N LYS A 26 0.60 5.00 -8.06
CA LYS A 26 -0.37 5.22 -9.14
C LYS A 26 -1.69 5.70 -8.58
N VAL A 27 -2.28 6.66 -9.24
CA VAL A 27 -3.62 7.19 -8.96
C VAL A 27 -4.63 6.48 -9.86
N PHE A 28 -5.78 6.18 -9.31
CA PHE A 28 -6.91 5.51 -9.93
C PHE A 28 -8.19 6.27 -9.59
N SER A 29 -9.21 6.07 -10.41
CA SER A 29 -10.53 6.63 -10.19
C SER A 29 -11.58 5.54 -10.31
N ALA A 30 -12.50 5.50 -9.34
CA ALA A 30 -13.68 4.65 -9.35
C ALA A 30 -14.89 5.54 -9.05
N ASN A 31 -15.78 5.74 -10.02
CA ASN A 31 -16.88 6.70 -9.96
C ASN A 31 -16.36 8.11 -9.57
N SER A 32 -16.83 8.68 -8.46
CA SER A 32 -16.38 9.97 -7.92
C SER A 32 -15.26 9.84 -6.89
N CYS A 33 -14.71 8.65 -6.68
CA CYS A 33 -13.64 8.38 -5.71
C CYS A 33 -12.29 8.28 -6.44
N GLU A 34 -11.42 9.27 -6.25
CA GLU A 34 -10.02 9.22 -6.68
C GLU A 34 -9.14 8.72 -5.53
N PHE A 35 -8.27 7.75 -5.82
CA PHE A 35 -7.41 7.14 -4.81
C PHE A 35 -6.05 6.78 -5.38
N GLY A 36 -5.05 6.63 -4.51
CA GLY A 36 -3.70 6.29 -4.95
C GLY A 36 -3.03 5.22 -4.12
N ILE A 37 -2.41 4.24 -4.77
CA ILE A 37 -1.76 3.11 -4.08
C ILE A 37 -0.29 3.06 -4.51
N GLY A 38 0.62 3.18 -3.55
CA GLY A 38 2.04 2.85 -3.65
C GLY A 38 2.28 1.34 -3.54
N GLN A 39 3.43 0.86 -4.00
CA GLN A 39 3.86 -0.52 -3.76
C GLN A 39 5.37 -0.55 -3.44
N VAL A 40 5.75 -1.37 -2.46
CA VAL A 40 7.14 -1.65 -2.10
C VAL A 40 7.30 -3.14 -1.78
N GLU A 41 8.46 -3.69 -2.13
CA GLU A 41 8.84 -5.07 -1.85
C GLU A 41 9.84 -5.11 -0.68
N VAL A 42 9.60 -6.00 0.29
CA VAL A 42 10.42 -6.21 1.48
C VAL A 42 10.75 -7.69 1.63
N VAL A 43 11.79 -8.01 2.39
CA VAL A 43 12.13 -9.42 2.73
C VAL A 43 11.44 -9.92 4.01
N ASN A 44 10.92 -8.99 4.82
CA ASN A 44 10.04 -9.22 5.97
C ASN A 44 9.41 -7.88 6.38
N PHE A 45 8.40 -7.91 7.25
CA PHE A 45 7.68 -6.71 7.67
C PHE A 45 8.30 -5.94 8.85
N HIS A 46 9.42 -6.39 9.43
CA HIS A 46 9.93 -5.82 10.70
C HIS A 46 10.25 -4.32 10.61
N GLU A 47 10.97 -3.92 9.56
CA GLU A 47 11.30 -2.50 9.31
C GLU A 47 10.06 -1.70 8.91
N PHE A 48 9.16 -2.29 8.13
CA PHE A 48 7.89 -1.66 7.79
C PHE A 48 7.07 -1.35 9.04
N HIS A 49 6.93 -2.32 9.95
CA HIS A 49 6.19 -2.15 11.20
C HIS A 49 6.81 -1.08 12.10
N SER A 50 8.14 -0.97 12.17
CA SER A 50 8.82 0.07 12.96
C SER A 50 8.64 1.48 12.38
N LEU A 51 8.43 1.60 11.06
CA LEU A 51 8.22 2.88 10.35
C LEU A 51 6.75 3.19 10.07
N LYS A 52 5.83 2.29 10.43
CA LYS A 52 4.40 2.36 10.08
C LYS A 52 3.78 3.72 10.38
N GLU A 53 3.98 4.25 11.59
CA GLU A 53 3.39 5.54 11.99
C GLU A 53 3.90 6.72 11.14
N GLN A 54 5.19 6.70 10.76
CA GLN A 54 5.79 7.74 9.93
C GLN A 54 5.31 7.62 8.48
N LEU A 55 5.20 6.40 7.97
CA LEU A 55 4.60 6.10 6.66
C LEU A 55 3.13 6.54 6.59
N THR A 56 2.35 6.31 7.65
CA THR A 56 0.96 6.78 7.73
C THR A 56 0.90 8.31 7.65
N LYS A 57 1.78 9.03 8.36
CA LYS A 57 1.84 10.50 8.29
C LYS A 57 2.15 10.99 6.88
N GLU A 58 3.14 10.41 6.22
CA GLU A 58 3.47 10.77 4.83
C GLU A 58 2.35 10.42 3.84
N LEU A 59 1.68 9.28 4.01
CA LEU A 59 0.50 8.93 3.23
C LEU A 59 -0.60 9.98 3.42
N CYS A 60 -0.91 10.37 4.64
CA CYS A 60 -1.94 11.37 4.89
C CYS A 60 -1.57 12.74 4.31
N ARG A 61 -0.29 13.16 4.41
CA ARG A 61 0.22 14.37 3.74
C ARG A 61 0.05 14.29 2.22
N LEU A 62 0.41 13.16 1.61
CA LEU A 62 0.28 12.92 0.17
C LEU A 62 -1.18 12.94 -0.28
N LYS A 63 -2.08 12.36 0.53
CA LYS A 63 -3.53 12.37 0.30
C LYS A 63 -4.07 13.79 0.22
N GLU A 64 -3.74 14.62 1.20
CA GLU A 64 -4.16 16.03 1.26
C GLU A 64 -3.57 16.84 0.11
N GLN A 65 -2.26 16.69 -0.15
CA GLN A 65 -1.57 17.39 -1.23
C GLN A 65 -2.16 17.09 -2.61
N ARG A 66 -2.65 15.87 -2.83
CA ARG A 66 -3.20 15.42 -4.12
C ARG A 66 -4.73 15.43 -4.17
N GLY A 67 -5.41 15.83 -3.10
CA GLY A 67 -6.88 15.87 -3.04
C GLY A 67 -7.55 14.49 -3.20
N LEU A 68 -6.88 13.41 -2.78
CA LEU A 68 -7.37 12.03 -2.97
C LEU A 68 -8.34 11.64 -1.84
N SER A 69 -9.33 10.81 -2.14
CA SER A 69 -10.28 10.27 -1.15
C SER A 69 -9.58 9.36 -0.14
N PHE A 70 -8.66 8.52 -0.63
CA PHE A 70 -7.74 7.75 0.20
C PHE A 70 -6.44 7.43 -0.55
N VAL A 71 -5.43 7.06 0.22
CA VAL A 71 -4.19 6.51 -0.31
C VAL A 71 -3.79 5.25 0.44
N GLY A 72 -2.89 4.46 -0.14
CA GLY A 72 -2.29 3.34 0.56
C GLY A 72 -0.92 2.96 0.05
N LEU A 73 -0.28 2.07 0.79
CA LEU A 73 0.99 1.45 0.44
C LEU A 73 0.83 -0.07 0.58
N LEU A 74 0.97 -0.78 -0.54
CA LEU A 74 1.04 -2.23 -0.57
C LEU A 74 2.48 -2.67 -0.29
N VAL A 75 2.71 -3.27 0.87
CA VAL A 75 4.02 -3.78 1.29
C VAL A 75 4.02 -5.29 1.06
N THR A 76 4.89 -5.78 0.18
CA THR A 76 4.91 -7.19 -0.22
C THR A 76 6.13 -7.88 0.34
N ASP A 77 5.93 -8.86 1.21
CA ASP A 77 6.98 -9.78 1.62
C ASP A 77 7.19 -10.82 0.50
N ILE A 78 8.27 -10.63 -0.26
CA ILE A 78 8.59 -11.48 -1.41
C ILE A 78 9.08 -12.87 -0.99
N VAL A 79 9.51 -13.05 0.25
CA VAL A 79 9.99 -14.32 0.80
C VAL A 79 8.80 -15.15 1.28
N ALA A 80 7.90 -14.54 2.05
CA ALA A 80 6.69 -15.19 2.55
C ALA A 80 5.59 -15.31 1.48
N GLY A 81 5.66 -14.52 0.40
CA GLY A 81 4.65 -14.51 -0.64
C GLY A 81 3.31 -14.00 -0.13
N THR A 82 3.33 -12.93 0.67
CA THR A 82 2.14 -12.24 1.18
C THR A 82 2.34 -10.73 1.23
N SER A 83 1.26 -9.97 1.36
CA SER A 83 1.34 -8.52 1.51
C SER A 83 0.51 -8.01 2.67
N GLU A 84 0.91 -6.84 3.15
CA GLU A 84 0.11 -5.99 4.01
C GLU A 84 -0.21 -4.68 3.28
N LEU A 85 -1.40 -4.14 3.53
CA LEU A 85 -1.86 -2.87 2.95
C LEU A 85 -2.04 -1.86 4.07
N LEU A 86 -1.21 -0.82 4.06
CA LEU A 86 -1.40 0.35 4.91
C LEU A 86 -2.28 1.35 4.17
N LEU A 87 -3.37 1.79 4.77
CA LEU A 87 -4.27 2.79 4.21
C LEU A 87 -4.23 4.09 5.03
N CYS A 88 -4.47 5.23 4.38
CA CYS A 88 -4.86 6.45 5.07
C CYS A 88 -6.03 7.08 4.30
N GLY A 89 -7.12 7.39 5.01
CA GLY A 89 -8.28 8.08 4.44
C GLY A 89 -9.60 7.45 4.85
N ASP A 90 -10.48 7.27 3.87
CA ASP A 90 -11.87 6.89 4.07
C ASP A 90 -12.03 5.66 4.98
N ARG A 91 -12.58 5.89 6.18
CA ARG A 91 -12.83 4.84 7.18
C ARG A 91 -13.87 3.83 6.70
N ASN A 92 -14.72 4.18 5.74
CA ASN A 92 -15.66 3.24 5.16
C ASN A 92 -14.93 2.16 4.35
N LEU A 93 -13.77 2.48 3.75
CA LEU A 93 -12.99 1.53 2.96
C LEU A 93 -12.66 0.27 3.77
N SER A 94 -12.34 0.40 5.06
CA SER A 94 -12.09 -0.72 5.98
C SER A 94 -13.20 -1.78 5.98
N ARG A 95 -14.46 -1.35 5.83
CA ARG A 95 -15.64 -2.22 5.85
C ARG A 95 -15.88 -2.90 4.51
N ILE A 96 -15.54 -2.23 3.41
CA ILE A 96 -15.95 -2.66 2.07
C ILE A 96 -14.83 -3.47 1.38
N ILE A 97 -13.55 -3.24 1.73
CA ILE A 97 -12.43 -3.98 1.11
C ILE A 97 -12.40 -5.46 1.46
N GLY A 98 -13.03 -5.88 2.56
CA GLY A 98 -13.16 -7.29 2.92
C GLY A 98 -11.85 -8.02 3.26
N TYR A 99 -10.77 -7.29 3.56
CA TYR A 99 -9.52 -7.86 4.05
C TYR A 99 -9.47 -7.83 5.58
N PRO A 100 -8.92 -8.86 6.24
CA PRO A 100 -8.72 -8.85 7.69
C PRO A 100 -7.86 -7.65 8.11
N GLN A 101 -8.35 -6.91 9.10
CA GLN A 101 -7.58 -5.82 9.70
C GLN A 101 -6.63 -6.40 10.75
N LEU A 102 -5.33 -6.12 10.62
CA LEU A 102 -4.31 -6.53 11.58
C LEU A 102 -4.13 -5.50 12.69
N ASP A 103 -4.22 -4.21 12.33
CA ASP A 103 -4.03 -3.07 13.21
C ASP A 103 -4.72 -1.82 12.61
N ASN A 104 -4.65 -0.68 13.28
CA ASN A 104 -5.15 0.61 12.80
C ASN A 104 -4.65 0.88 11.38
N ASP A 105 -5.61 0.94 10.46
CA ASP A 105 -5.43 1.16 9.02
C ASP A 105 -4.49 0.17 8.30
N LEU A 106 -4.18 -0.97 8.91
CA LEU A 106 -3.32 -2.02 8.36
C LEU A 106 -4.10 -3.31 8.12
N TYR A 107 -4.01 -3.86 6.90
CA TYR A 107 -4.79 -5.00 6.47
C TYR A 107 -3.92 -6.12 5.91
N GLU A 108 -4.28 -7.37 6.20
CA GLU A 108 -3.61 -8.56 5.68
C GLU A 108 -4.18 -8.95 4.31
N LEU A 109 -3.30 -9.03 3.30
CA LEU A 109 -3.68 -9.38 1.94
C LEU A 109 -2.99 -10.68 1.51
N ARG A 110 -3.43 -11.80 2.10
CA ARG A 110 -2.88 -13.13 1.79
C ARG A 110 -3.02 -13.47 0.31
N GLY A 111 -1.91 -13.84 -0.31
CA GLY A 111 -1.86 -14.24 -1.73
C GLY A 111 -1.98 -13.09 -2.73
N VAL A 112 -2.07 -11.84 -2.28
CA VAL A 112 -1.99 -10.65 -3.14
C VAL A 112 -0.55 -10.18 -3.17
N LEU A 113 0.09 -10.19 -4.34
CA LEU A 113 1.48 -9.73 -4.51
C LEU A 113 1.60 -8.59 -5.53
N SER A 114 0.57 -8.42 -6.33
CA SER A 114 0.55 -7.43 -7.40
C SER A 114 -0.60 -6.46 -7.22
N ARG A 115 -0.26 -5.18 -6.97
CA ARG A 115 -1.24 -4.09 -6.97
C ARG A 115 -2.08 -4.13 -8.25
N LYS A 116 -1.42 -4.16 -9.42
CA LYS A 116 -2.10 -4.07 -10.73
C LYS A 116 -3.00 -5.27 -11.04
N LYS A 117 -2.54 -6.50 -10.76
CA LYS A 117 -3.27 -7.71 -11.17
C LYS A 117 -4.35 -8.13 -10.17
N GLN A 118 -4.20 -7.80 -8.89
CA GLN A 118 -5.01 -8.38 -7.82
C GLN A 118 -5.71 -7.31 -6.98
N LEU A 119 -4.98 -6.34 -6.43
CA LEU A 119 -5.57 -5.34 -5.54
C LEU A 119 -6.48 -4.34 -6.27
N ILE A 120 -6.00 -3.74 -7.36
CA ILE A 120 -6.75 -2.69 -8.08
C ILE A 120 -8.06 -3.23 -8.67
N PRO A 121 -8.09 -4.39 -9.37
CA PRO A 121 -9.36 -4.95 -9.85
C PRO A 121 -10.38 -5.20 -8.73
N HIS A 122 -9.91 -5.59 -7.55
CA HIS A 122 -10.77 -5.76 -6.37
C HIS A 122 -11.29 -4.42 -5.85
N LEU A 123 -10.42 -3.43 -5.64
CA LEU A 123 -10.81 -2.10 -5.18
C LEU A 123 -11.80 -1.43 -6.14
N LEU A 124 -11.56 -1.50 -7.45
CA LEU A 124 -12.48 -0.94 -8.45
C LEU A 124 -13.86 -1.61 -8.36
N ARG A 125 -13.91 -2.95 -8.25
CA ARG A 125 -15.18 -3.68 -8.12
C ARG A 125 -15.96 -3.24 -6.87
N VAL A 126 -15.26 -3.17 -5.74
CA VAL A 126 -15.83 -2.84 -4.44
C VAL A 126 -16.33 -1.39 -4.40
N LEU A 127 -15.53 -0.45 -4.91
CA LEU A 127 -15.87 0.99 -4.92
C LEU A 127 -16.91 1.36 -5.98
N SER A 128 -16.99 0.62 -7.08
CA SER A 128 -18.03 0.83 -8.09
C SER A 128 -19.38 0.23 -7.71
N SER A 129 -19.41 -0.68 -6.74
CA SER A 129 -20.64 -1.34 -6.26
C SER A 129 -21.19 -0.74 -4.95
N ALA A 130 -20.48 0.23 -4.38
CA ALA A 130 -20.86 0.98 -3.19
C ALA A 130 -21.57 2.28 -3.58
#